data_AF-A0A537VSG3-F1
#
_entry.id   AF-A0A537VSG3-F1
#
_cell.length_a   1.000
_cell.length_b   1.000
_cell.length_c   1.000
_cell.angle_alpha   90.00
_cell.angle_beta   90.00
_cell.angle_gamma   90.00
#
_symmetry.space_group_name_H-M   'P 1'
#
loop_
_entity.id
_entity.type
_entity.pdbx_description
1 polymer ?
#
loop_
_entity_poly.entity_id
_entity_poly.type
_entity_poly.pdbx_seq_one_letter_code
_entity_poly.pdbx_strand_id
1 'polypeptide(L)'
;MPWHFLRRYIKALRQIPSDGVPGTAPVVFSVGTAKVGTVICFESTYPNLARDLVRDGAQLLVVSTNNASFRRSPAARQHMAMSQLRAVEEGRTVLHAAISGITAVIDPAGRIVTKTSLFEHAVVRRTVPLGDGLTPYARFGDAIELGIAGLGAFAAIAANAGMVGRRREKRFAAVEEEIWGGEEMLRRAIQQREAAARTGASGAAAEGEPGDPSTSTEGGGP
;
A
#
# COMPACT_ATOMS: atom_id res chain seq x y z
N MET A 1 23.43 -8.40 2.60
CA MET A 1 23.40 -6.91 2.68
C MET A 1 24.21 -6.36 1.51
N PRO A 2 23.63 -5.85 0.42
CA PRO A 2 24.37 -5.76 -0.87
C PRO A 2 25.57 -4.79 -0.90
N TRP A 3 25.79 -4.02 0.17
CA TRP A 3 26.91 -3.08 0.35
C TRP A 3 27.89 -3.46 1.47
N HIS A 4 28.20 -4.76 1.63
CA HIS A 4 29.12 -5.25 2.68
C HIS A 4 30.48 -4.49 2.71
N PHE A 5 30.98 -4.00 1.58
CA PHE A 5 32.21 -3.22 1.47
C PHE A 5 32.19 -1.89 2.25
N LEU A 6 31.02 -1.26 2.44
CA LEU A 6 30.89 -0.01 3.20
C LEU A 6 31.25 -0.17 4.68
N ARG A 7 31.19 -1.41 5.23
CA ARG A 7 31.68 -1.70 6.59
C ARG A 7 33.13 -1.26 6.82
N ARG A 8 33.96 -1.23 5.78
CA ARG A 8 35.38 -0.79 5.86
C ARG A 8 35.53 0.68 6.32
N TYR A 9 34.54 1.52 6.02
CA TYR A 9 34.54 2.96 6.28
C TYR A 9 33.93 3.33 7.64
N ILE A 10 33.02 2.50 8.17
CA ILE A 10 32.39 2.72 9.49
C ILE A 10 33.34 2.21 10.58
N LYS A 11 34.29 3.06 11.00
CA LYS A 11 35.32 2.73 12.01
C LYS A 11 34.75 2.14 13.30
N ALA A 12 33.54 2.54 13.72
CA ALA A 12 32.86 2.02 14.90
C ALA A 12 32.61 0.49 14.84
N LEU A 13 32.36 -0.08 13.66
CA LEU A 13 32.14 -1.53 13.52
C LEU A 13 33.40 -2.37 13.78
N ARG A 14 34.60 -1.76 13.75
CA ARG A 14 35.86 -2.44 14.11
C ARG A 14 36.08 -2.57 15.61
N GLN A 15 35.28 -1.87 16.42
CA GLN A 15 35.33 -1.92 17.89
C GLN A 15 34.41 -3.01 18.47
N ILE A 16 33.70 -3.76 17.61
CA ILE A 16 32.88 -4.90 18.00
C ILE A 16 33.72 -6.16 17.74
N PRO A 17 34.33 -6.76 18.78
CA PRO A 17 35.07 -8.01 18.63
C PRO A 17 34.12 -9.17 18.29
N SER A 18 34.64 -10.17 17.57
CA SER A 18 33.85 -11.31 17.06
C SER A 18 33.94 -12.50 18.00
N ASP A 19 33.49 -12.32 19.25
CA ASP A 19 33.72 -13.25 20.36
C ASP A 19 32.68 -14.39 20.45
N GLY A 20 32.02 -14.70 19.34
CA GLY A 20 30.96 -15.72 19.28
C GLY A 20 30.89 -16.42 17.94
N VAL A 21 30.52 -17.70 17.97
CA VAL A 21 30.22 -18.52 16.79
C VAL A 21 28.68 -18.54 16.61
N PRO A 22 28.15 -18.35 15.39
CA PRO A 22 26.70 -18.42 15.17
C PRO A 22 26.14 -19.81 15.47
N GLY A 23 24.93 -19.87 16.03
CA GLY A 23 24.18 -21.11 16.20
C GLY A 23 23.74 -21.70 14.85
N THR A 24 23.43 -23.00 14.84
CA THR A 24 23.04 -23.73 13.63
C THR A 24 21.53 -23.74 13.37
N ALA A 25 20.71 -23.69 14.41
CA ALA A 25 19.25 -23.67 14.34
C ALA A 25 18.64 -23.05 15.62
N PRO A 26 17.39 -22.54 15.56
CA PRO A 26 16.59 -22.28 16.76
C PRO A 26 16.36 -23.57 17.58
N VAL A 27 16.18 -23.45 18.88
CA VAL A 27 15.94 -24.59 19.79
C VAL A 27 14.79 -24.29 20.75
N VAL A 28 13.85 -25.22 20.86
CA VAL A 28 12.78 -25.22 21.86
C VAL A 28 13.22 -26.06 23.06
N PHE A 29 13.25 -25.44 24.23
CA PHE A 29 13.67 -26.07 25.49
C PHE A 29 12.47 -26.63 26.25
N SER A 30 12.62 -27.82 26.84
CA SER A 30 11.63 -28.38 27.77
C SER A 30 11.94 -27.91 29.20
N VAL A 31 11.01 -27.17 29.81
CA VAL A 31 11.13 -26.61 31.16
C VAL A 31 9.95 -27.09 32.00
N GLY A 32 10.15 -28.16 32.76
CA GLY A 32 9.06 -28.88 33.43
C GLY A 32 8.10 -29.45 32.38
N THR A 33 6.84 -29.04 32.42
CA THR A 33 5.81 -29.42 31.44
C THR A 33 5.69 -28.46 30.25
N ALA A 34 6.41 -27.32 30.26
CA ALA A 34 6.29 -26.28 29.24
C ALA A 34 7.40 -26.37 28.18
N LYS A 35 7.04 -26.10 26.93
CA LYS A 35 7.99 -25.88 25.82
C LYS A 35 8.29 -24.40 25.65
N VAL A 36 9.56 -24.02 25.68
CA VAL A 36 10.03 -22.64 25.71
C VAL A 36 10.92 -22.36 24.51
N GLY A 37 10.47 -21.50 23.60
CA GLY A 37 11.33 -20.93 22.56
C GLY A 37 12.13 -19.76 23.13
N THR A 38 13.40 -19.63 22.78
CA THR A 38 14.25 -18.52 23.25
C THR A 38 14.90 -17.79 22.08
N VAL A 39 14.98 -16.47 22.18
CA VAL A 39 15.70 -15.61 21.25
C VAL A 39 16.58 -14.63 22.04
N ILE A 40 17.79 -14.38 21.56
CA ILE A 40 18.80 -13.60 22.27
C ILE A 40 18.84 -12.18 21.70
N CYS A 41 18.55 -11.21 22.56
CA CYS A 41 18.67 -9.78 22.29
C CYS A 41 17.98 -9.36 20.97
N PHE A 42 18.73 -8.94 19.96
CA PHE A 42 18.22 -8.48 18.67
C PHE A 42 17.53 -9.59 17.85
N GLU A 43 17.70 -10.88 18.16
CA GLU A 43 16.98 -11.97 17.50
C GLU A 43 15.45 -11.80 17.60
N SER A 44 14.94 -11.19 18.68
CA SER A 44 13.52 -10.83 18.84
C SER A 44 12.99 -9.83 17.80
N THR A 45 13.86 -9.17 17.03
CA THR A 45 13.49 -8.25 15.94
C THR A 45 13.32 -8.96 14.59
N TYR A 46 13.72 -10.24 14.48
CA TYR A 46 13.60 -11.05 13.27
C TYR A 46 12.35 -11.93 13.36
N PRO A 47 11.31 -11.70 12.54
CA PRO A 47 10.02 -12.38 12.69
C PRO A 47 10.11 -13.90 12.59
N ASN A 48 10.90 -14.37 11.62
CA ASN A 48 11.05 -15.78 11.30
C ASN A 48 11.59 -16.60 12.48
N LEU A 49 12.50 -16.07 13.31
CA LEU A 49 13.07 -16.84 14.42
C LEU A 49 12.01 -17.20 15.49
N ALA A 50 11.15 -16.24 15.83
CA ALA A 50 10.04 -16.48 16.76
C ALA A 50 9.01 -17.44 16.15
N ARG A 51 8.69 -17.25 14.87
CA ARG A 51 7.77 -18.09 14.10
C ARG A 51 8.22 -19.54 14.04
N ASP A 52 9.49 -19.78 13.70
CA ASP A 52 10.04 -21.11 13.51
C ASP A 52 10.06 -21.86 14.85
N LEU A 53 10.45 -21.20 15.96
CA LEU A 53 10.32 -21.76 17.33
C LEU A 53 8.89 -22.16 17.70
N VAL A 54 7.88 -21.36 17.30
CA VAL A 54 6.47 -21.65 17.60
C VAL A 54 5.91 -22.77 16.73
N ARG A 55 6.39 -22.91 15.48
CA ARG A 55 6.11 -24.07 14.62
C ARG A 55 6.74 -25.36 15.17
N ASP A 56 7.91 -25.26 15.79
CA ASP A 56 8.56 -26.35 16.53
C ASP A 56 7.90 -26.65 17.90
N GLY A 57 6.82 -25.94 18.21
CA GLY A 57 5.95 -26.20 19.37
C GLY A 57 6.31 -25.44 20.64
N ALA A 58 7.02 -24.29 20.54
CA ALA A 58 7.16 -23.38 21.67
C ALA A 58 5.77 -22.87 22.14
N GLN A 59 5.49 -23.06 23.42
CA GLN A 59 4.26 -22.63 24.08
C GLN A 59 4.38 -21.26 24.78
N LEU A 60 5.61 -20.77 24.86
CA LEU A 60 6.06 -19.54 25.51
C LEU A 60 7.33 -19.09 24.78
N LEU A 61 7.51 -17.78 24.62
CA LEU A 61 8.75 -17.19 24.10
C LEU A 61 9.50 -16.41 25.19
N VAL A 62 10.81 -16.58 25.25
CA VAL A 62 11.72 -15.81 26.13
C VAL A 62 12.65 -14.97 25.27
N VAL A 63 12.76 -13.68 25.57
CA VAL A 63 13.76 -12.78 25.00
C VAL A 63 14.79 -12.46 26.09
N SER A 64 15.97 -13.06 26.01
CA SER A 64 17.06 -12.76 26.96
C SER A 64 17.93 -11.64 26.40
N THR A 65 18.09 -10.53 27.12
CA THR A 65 18.78 -9.35 26.58
C THR A 65 19.60 -8.55 27.59
N ASN A 66 20.59 -7.83 27.08
CA ASN A 66 21.33 -6.82 27.80
C ASN A 66 21.22 -5.50 27.02
N ASN A 67 20.53 -4.50 27.59
CA ASN A 67 20.34 -3.19 26.99
C ASN A 67 21.24 -2.09 27.60
N ALA A 68 22.33 -2.44 28.30
CA ALA A 68 23.22 -1.47 28.94
C ALA A 68 23.73 -0.40 27.96
N SER A 69 24.08 -0.82 26.74
CA SER A 69 24.54 0.04 25.65
C SER A 69 23.50 1.08 25.20
N PHE A 70 22.20 0.84 25.44
CA PHE A 70 21.14 1.80 25.12
C PHE A 70 20.98 2.90 26.17
N ARG A 71 21.61 2.77 27.35
CA ARG A 71 21.55 3.76 28.44
C ARG A 71 20.09 4.15 28.74
N ARG A 72 19.80 5.44 28.92
CA ARG A 72 18.43 5.98 29.12
C ARG A 72 17.76 6.42 27.81
N SER A 73 18.19 5.91 26.65
CA SER A 73 17.56 6.23 25.36
C SER A 73 16.23 5.47 25.14
N PRO A 74 15.39 5.91 24.18
CA PRO A 74 14.18 5.18 23.80
C PRO A 74 14.41 3.77 23.24
N ALA A 75 15.63 3.40 22.84
CA ALA A 75 15.93 2.15 22.15
C ALA A 75 15.52 0.90 22.95
N ALA A 76 15.68 0.89 24.28
CA ALA A 76 15.22 -0.21 25.12
C ALA A 76 13.69 -0.38 25.10
N ARG A 77 12.93 0.72 24.98
CA ARG A 77 11.47 0.68 24.84
C ARG A 77 11.05 0.21 23.46
N GLN A 78 11.76 0.62 22.41
CA GLN A 78 11.54 0.13 21.04
C GLN A 78 11.84 -1.37 20.94
N HIS A 79 12.91 -1.84 21.57
CA HIS A 79 13.29 -3.26 21.59
C HIS A 79 12.25 -4.13 22.34
N MET A 80 11.75 -3.66 23.48
CA MET A 80 10.61 -4.27 24.17
C MET A 80 9.32 -4.24 23.31
N ALA A 81 9.08 -3.16 22.54
CA ALA A 81 7.93 -3.10 21.62
C ALA A 81 8.02 -4.14 20.48
N MET A 82 9.21 -4.48 19.99
CA MET A 82 9.38 -5.60 19.06
C MET A 82 8.95 -6.94 19.69
N SER A 83 9.16 -7.11 20.99
CA SER A 83 8.66 -8.27 21.74
C SER A 83 7.13 -8.26 21.90
N GLN A 84 6.48 -7.09 21.90
CA GLN A 84 5.02 -6.99 21.84
C GLN A 84 4.46 -7.44 20.49
N LEU A 85 5.16 -7.12 19.38
CA LEU A 85 4.79 -7.61 18.05
C LEU A 85 4.89 -9.15 18.01
N ARG A 86 6.04 -9.73 18.38
CA ARG A 86 6.23 -11.20 18.45
C ARG A 86 5.12 -11.91 19.24
N ALA A 87 4.64 -11.32 20.34
CA ALA A 87 3.56 -11.88 21.15
C ALA A 87 2.23 -11.99 20.39
N VAL A 88 1.87 -10.94 19.63
CA VAL A 88 0.66 -10.90 18.78
C VAL A 88 0.78 -11.82 17.57
N GLU A 89 1.92 -11.74 16.88
CA GLU A 89 2.16 -12.49 15.64
C GLU A 89 2.13 -13.99 15.88
N GLU A 90 2.78 -14.48 16.95
CA GLU A 90 2.81 -15.91 17.25
C GLU A 90 1.68 -16.37 18.19
N GLY A 91 0.91 -15.44 18.77
CA GLY A 91 -0.13 -15.75 19.75
C GLY A 91 0.47 -16.45 20.98
N ARG A 92 1.53 -15.88 21.55
CA ARG A 92 2.28 -16.42 22.69
C ARG A 92 2.54 -15.36 23.74
N THR A 93 2.59 -15.76 25.00
CA THR A 93 3.23 -14.91 26.01
C THR A 93 4.71 -14.75 25.65
N VAL A 94 5.20 -13.52 25.78
CA VAL A 94 6.63 -13.20 25.65
C VAL A 94 7.15 -12.69 27.00
N LEU A 95 8.20 -13.34 27.50
CA LEU A 95 8.97 -12.91 28.66
C LEU A 95 10.21 -12.17 28.18
N HIS A 96 10.17 -10.84 28.21
CA HIS A 96 11.31 -10.00 27.85
C HIS A 96 12.16 -9.78 29.12
N ALA A 97 13.26 -10.54 29.24
CA ALA A 97 14.14 -10.54 30.41
C ALA A 97 15.41 -9.73 30.11
N ALA A 98 15.49 -8.52 30.66
CA ALA A 98 16.55 -7.57 30.38
C ALA A 98 17.41 -7.28 31.63
N ILE A 99 18.73 -7.52 31.56
CA ILE A 99 19.66 -7.37 32.71
C ILE A 99 19.67 -5.93 33.25
N SER A 100 19.75 -4.95 32.35
CA SER A 100 19.75 -3.52 32.70
C SER A 100 18.73 -2.71 31.90
N GLY A 101 17.84 -3.41 31.19
CA GLY A 101 16.79 -2.83 30.35
C GLY A 101 15.45 -2.79 31.09
N ILE A 102 14.36 -2.82 30.32
CA ILE A 102 13.01 -3.02 30.86
C ILE A 102 12.76 -4.52 30.84
N THR A 103 12.60 -5.16 32.01
CA THR A 103 12.07 -6.53 32.05
C THR A 103 10.54 -6.46 31.99
N ALA A 104 9.90 -7.28 31.16
CA ALA A 104 8.46 -7.26 30.95
C ALA A 104 7.84 -8.65 30.69
N VAL A 105 6.59 -8.81 31.14
CA VAL A 105 5.69 -9.92 30.78
C VAL A 105 4.65 -9.38 29.82
N ILE A 106 4.53 -10.01 28.65
CA ILE A 106 3.65 -9.58 27.56
C ILE A 106 2.63 -10.70 27.27
N ASP A 107 1.34 -10.37 27.19
CA ASP A 107 0.27 -11.33 26.85
C ASP A 107 0.22 -11.65 25.34
N PRO A 108 -0.47 -12.73 24.91
CA PRO A 108 -0.64 -13.06 23.49
C PRO A 108 -1.37 -12.00 22.64
N ALA A 109 -1.91 -10.94 23.25
CA ALA A 109 -2.50 -9.79 22.58
C ALA A 109 -1.54 -8.58 22.53
N GLY A 110 -0.25 -8.79 22.87
CA GLY A 110 0.79 -7.76 22.85
C GLY A 110 0.72 -6.77 24.00
N ARG A 111 -0.12 -6.99 25.02
CA ARG A 111 -0.27 -6.08 26.16
C ARG A 111 0.80 -6.36 27.21
N ILE A 112 1.36 -5.30 27.79
CA ILE A 112 2.31 -5.41 28.89
C ILE A 112 1.54 -5.68 30.19
N VAL A 113 1.63 -6.91 30.69
CA VAL A 113 0.97 -7.36 31.93
C VAL A 113 1.71 -6.87 33.17
N THR A 114 3.05 -6.79 33.10
CA THR A 114 3.92 -6.29 34.17
C THR A 114 5.24 -5.86 33.52
N LYS A 115 5.88 -4.80 34.02
CA LYS A 115 7.23 -4.38 33.63
C LYS A 115 7.99 -3.70 34.77
N THR A 116 9.32 -3.70 34.68
CA THR A 116 10.22 -2.89 35.51
C THR A 116 10.48 -1.52 34.89
N SER A 117 11.15 -0.65 35.63
CA SER A 117 11.86 0.52 35.10
C SER A 117 13.20 0.12 34.48
N LEU A 118 13.86 1.07 33.81
CA LEU A 118 15.25 0.92 33.36
C LEU A 118 16.21 0.95 34.55
N PHE A 119 17.22 0.07 34.55
CA PHE A 119 18.25 -0.04 35.60
C PHE A 119 17.69 -0.34 37.00
N GLU A 120 16.50 -0.96 37.08
CA GLU A 120 15.87 -1.36 38.34
C GLU A 120 16.27 -2.78 38.73
N HIS A 121 16.78 -2.96 39.95
CA HIS A 121 17.06 -4.30 40.49
C HIS A 121 15.78 -4.91 41.07
N ALA A 122 15.07 -5.71 40.27
CA ALA A 122 13.79 -6.30 40.62
C ALA A 122 13.65 -7.75 40.15
N VAL A 123 12.76 -8.50 40.81
CA VAL A 123 12.35 -9.86 40.40
C VAL A 123 10.89 -9.83 39.98
N VAL A 124 10.61 -10.19 38.73
CA VAL A 124 9.23 -10.28 38.21
C VAL A 124 8.75 -11.72 38.25
N ARG A 125 7.69 -11.99 39.02
CA ARG A 125 7.05 -13.31 39.10
C ARG A 125 5.59 -13.21 38.66
N ARG A 126 5.20 -13.99 37.65
CA ARG A 126 3.82 -14.11 37.16
C ARG A 126 3.51 -15.54 36.72
N THR A 127 2.30 -15.98 36.98
CA THR A 127 1.68 -17.10 36.25
C THR A 127 1.25 -16.56 34.88
N VAL A 128 1.55 -17.30 33.81
CA VAL A 128 1.26 -16.93 32.43
C VAL A 128 0.61 -18.09 31.69
N PRO A 129 -0.25 -17.84 30.69
CA PRO A 129 -0.80 -18.90 29.86
C PRO A 129 0.27 -19.50 28.95
N LEU A 130 0.14 -20.80 28.69
CA LEU A 130 0.83 -21.49 27.61
C LEU A 130 -0.10 -21.49 26.37
N GLY A 131 0.48 -21.44 25.17
CA GLY A 131 -0.28 -21.48 23.91
C GLY A 131 0.11 -22.64 23.02
N ASP A 132 -0.87 -23.37 22.48
CA ASP A 132 -0.61 -24.54 21.62
C ASP A 132 -1.02 -24.33 20.15
N GLY A 133 -1.92 -23.37 19.88
CA GLY A 133 -2.41 -23.10 18.52
C GLY A 133 -1.43 -22.27 17.68
N LEU A 134 -1.54 -22.38 16.34
CA LEU A 134 -0.82 -21.53 15.38
C LEU A 134 -1.75 -20.44 14.83
N THR A 135 -1.34 -19.17 14.96
CA THR A 135 -1.97 -18.00 14.33
C THR A 135 -1.85 -18.06 12.79
N PRO A 136 -2.55 -17.18 12.04
CA PRO A 136 -2.32 -17.04 10.60
C PRO A 136 -0.86 -16.71 10.26
N TYR A 137 -0.22 -15.81 11.00
CA TYR A 137 1.19 -15.47 10.79
C TYR A 137 2.12 -16.66 11.11
N ALA A 138 1.88 -17.40 12.19
CA ALA A 138 2.66 -18.61 12.50
C ALA A 138 2.59 -19.67 11.38
N ARG A 139 1.43 -19.78 10.70
CA ARG A 139 1.19 -20.72 9.59
C ARG A 139 1.79 -20.28 8.25
N PHE A 140 1.61 -19.02 7.87
CA PHE A 140 1.91 -18.53 6.51
C PHE A 140 3.04 -17.49 6.47
N GLY A 141 3.25 -16.78 7.57
CA GLY A 141 4.22 -15.69 7.71
C GLY A 141 4.11 -14.67 6.59
N ASP A 142 5.28 -14.29 6.08
CA ASP A 142 5.52 -13.27 5.06
C ASP A 142 4.76 -13.52 3.74
N ALA A 143 4.27 -14.74 3.49
CA ALA A 143 3.39 -15.03 2.36
C ALA A 143 2.07 -14.23 2.42
N ILE A 144 1.59 -13.85 3.61
CA ILE A 144 0.44 -12.96 3.78
C ILE A 144 0.78 -11.56 3.24
N GLU A 145 1.92 -11.01 3.64
CA GLU A 145 2.38 -9.68 3.23
C GLU A 145 2.64 -9.63 1.72
N LEU A 146 3.32 -10.63 1.18
CA LEU A 146 3.58 -10.78 -0.26
C LEU A 146 2.28 -10.94 -1.06
N GLY A 147 1.28 -11.65 -0.53
CA GLY A 147 -0.04 -11.80 -1.16
C GLY A 147 -0.79 -10.46 -1.24
N ILE A 148 -0.81 -9.70 -0.15
CA ILE A 148 -1.45 -8.37 -0.10
C ILE A 148 -0.72 -7.38 -1.02
N ALA A 149 0.62 -7.35 -0.97
CA ALA A 149 1.44 -6.50 -1.83
C ALA A 149 1.27 -6.84 -3.32
N GLY A 150 1.23 -8.13 -3.66
CA GLY A 150 1.00 -8.62 -5.02
C GLY A 150 -0.38 -8.25 -5.56
N LEU A 151 -1.44 -8.38 -4.74
CA LEU A 151 -2.79 -7.96 -5.10
C LEU A 151 -2.88 -6.44 -5.32
N GLY A 152 -2.24 -5.65 -4.45
CA GLY A 152 -2.18 -4.19 -4.61
C GLY A 152 -1.43 -3.76 -5.87
N ALA A 153 -0.29 -4.39 -6.17
CA ALA A 153 0.48 -4.15 -7.39
C ALA A 153 -0.33 -4.54 -8.65
N PHE A 154 -1.00 -5.69 -8.64
CA PHE A 154 -1.87 -6.13 -9.73
C PHE A 154 -3.02 -5.14 -9.98
N ALA A 155 -3.71 -4.70 -8.92
CA ALA A 155 -4.78 -3.72 -9.02
C ALA A 155 -4.29 -2.39 -9.60
N ALA A 156 -3.12 -1.92 -9.18
CA ALA A 156 -2.49 -0.71 -9.72
C ALA A 156 -2.14 -0.85 -11.22
N ILE A 157 -1.61 -2.01 -11.64
CA ILE A 157 -1.31 -2.30 -13.06
C ILE A 157 -2.59 -2.32 -13.89
N ALA A 158 -3.63 -3.04 -13.44
CA ALA A 158 -4.92 -3.14 -14.12
C ALA A 158 -5.61 -1.77 -14.26
N ALA A 159 -5.60 -0.94 -13.20
CA ALA A 159 -6.14 0.41 -13.24
C ALA A 159 -5.39 1.30 -14.25
N ASN A 160 -4.06 1.23 -14.29
CA ASN A 160 -3.25 1.98 -15.26
C ASN A 160 -3.51 1.51 -16.70
N ALA A 161 -3.58 0.21 -16.95
CA ALA A 161 -3.92 -0.34 -18.27
C ALA A 161 -5.30 0.14 -18.75
N GLY A 162 -6.32 0.10 -17.87
CA GLY A 162 -7.66 0.60 -18.17
C GLY A 162 -7.75 2.12 -18.34
N MET A 163 -6.86 2.90 -17.72
CA MET A 163 -6.74 4.35 -18.01
C MET A 163 -6.07 4.61 -19.36
N VAL A 164 -5.04 3.85 -19.73
CA VAL A 164 -4.37 3.97 -21.04
C VAL A 164 -5.30 3.54 -22.17
N GLY A 165 -6.07 2.45 -22.00
CA GLY A 165 -7.09 2.01 -22.95
C GLY A 165 -8.11 3.11 -23.25
N ARG A 166 -8.79 3.62 -22.21
CA ARG A 166 -9.77 4.72 -22.35
C ARG A 166 -9.20 6.02 -22.93
N ARG A 167 -7.92 6.33 -22.67
CA ARG A 167 -7.22 7.46 -23.30
C ARG A 167 -6.94 7.22 -24.79
N ARG A 168 -6.62 5.98 -25.18
CA ARG A 168 -6.46 5.59 -26.59
C ARG A 168 -7.80 5.65 -27.32
N GLU A 169 -8.86 5.04 -26.78
CA GLU A 169 -10.22 5.08 -27.33
C GLU A 169 -10.69 6.51 -27.60
N LYS A 170 -10.61 7.40 -26.59
CA LYS A 170 -10.96 8.82 -26.77
C LYS A 170 -10.12 9.54 -27.83
N ARG A 171 -8.84 9.18 -27.97
CA ARG A 171 -7.95 9.76 -28.98
C ARG A 171 -8.25 9.23 -30.38
N PHE A 172 -8.62 7.95 -30.52
CA PHE A 172 -9.07 7.40 -31.79
C PHE A 172 -10.41 8.02 -32.22
N ALA A 173 -11.39 8.09 -31.32
CA ALA A 173 -12.68 8.73 -31.60
C ALA A 173 -12.53 10.21 -32.01
N ALA A 174 -11.65 10.98 -31.34
CA ALA A 174 -11.38 12.37 -31.72
C ALA A 174 -10.72 12.50 -33.10
N VAL A 175 -9.82 11.58 -33.48
CA VAL A 175 -9.21 11.55 -34.82
C VAL A 175 -10.22 11.11 -35.88
N GLU A 176 -11.11 10.19 -35.57
CA GLU A 176 -12.20 9.75 -36.46
C GLU A 176 -13.21 10.89 -36.71
N GLU A 177 -13.56 11.64 -35.67
CA GLU A 177 -14.39 12.86 -35.76
C GLU A 177 -13.68 13.97 -36.58
N GLU A 178 -12.36 14.16 -36.39
CA GLU A 178 -11.56 15.12 -37.17
C GLU A 178 -11.49 14.78 -38.66
N ILE A 179 -11.30 13.49 -39.01
CA ILE A 179 -11.17 13.05 -40.40
C ILE A 179 -12.53 12.98 -41.10
N TRP A 180 -13.57 12.46 -40.44
CA TRP A 180 -14.87 12.16 -41.08
C TRP A 180 -15.99 13.17 -40.78
N GLY A 181 -15.90 13.93 -39.69
CA GLY A 181 -16.91 14.93 -39.30
C GLY A 181 -17.04 16.10 -40.28
N GLY A 182 -15.97 16.41 -41.04
CA GLY A 182 -15.99 17.39 -42.12
C GLY A 182 -16.98 17.03 -43.24
N GLU A 183 -17.20 15.74 -43.52
CA GLU A 183 -18.07 15.30 -44.61
C GLU A 183 -19.56 15.58 -44.30
N GLU A 184 -19.99 15.35 -43.06
CA GLU A 184 -21.35 15.74 -42.62
C GLU A 184 -21.55 17.25 -42.62
N MET A 185 -20.55 18.01 -42.16
CA MET A 185 -20.62 19.47 -42.16
C MET A 185 -20.77 20.01 -43.58
N LEU A 186 -20.02 19.46 -44.54
CA LEU A 186 -20.10 19.81 -45.96
C LEU A 186 -21.48 19.46 -46.56
N ARG A 187 -22.01 18.26 -46.26
CA ARG A 187 -23.34 17.83 -46.71
C ARG A 187 -24.46 18.75 -46.17
N ARG A 188 -24.39 19.15 -44.89
CA ARG A 188 -25.34 20.10 -44.28
C ARG A 188 -25.23 21.49 -44.91
N ALA A 189 -24.01 21.98 -45.17
CA ALA A 189 -23.79 23.27 -45.82
C ALA A 189 -24.34 23.28 -47.26
N ILE A 190 -24.18 22.20 -48.03
CA ILE A 190 -24.76 22.05 -49.37
C ILE A 190 -26.30 22.08 -49.30
N GLN A 191 -26.92 21.30 -48.40
CA GLN A 191 -28.38 21.30 -48.22
C GLN A 191 -28.93 22.67 -47.83
N GLN A 192 -28.27 23.41 -46.93
CA GLN A 192 -28.67 24.77 -46.56
C GLN A 192 -28.59 25.73 -47.76
N ARG A 193 -27.54 25.61 -48.59
CA ARG A 193 -27.38 26.42 -49.81
C ARG A 193 -28.47 26.13 -50.84
N GLU A 194 -28.81 24.85 -51.04
CA GLU A 194 -29.92 24.45 -51.91
C GLU A 194 -31.28 24.92 -51.39
N ALA A 195 -31.52 24.87 -50.07
CA ALA A 195 -32.75 25.35 -49.47
C ALA A 195 -32.90 26.87 -49.66
N ALA A 196 -31.83 27.64 -49.42
CA ALA A 196 -31.80 29.08 -49.63
C ALA A 196 -31.99 29.49 -51.11
N ALA A 197 -31.45 28.70 -52.04
CA ALA A 197 -31.69 28.92 -53.47
C ALA A 197 -33.17 28.72 -53.86
N ARG A 198 -33.86 27.73 -53.27
CA ARG A 198 -35.29 27.46 -53.52
C ARG A 198 -36.20 28.56 -52.97
N THR A 199 -35.91 29.11 -51.78
CA THR A 199 -36.69 30.24 -51.24
C THR A 199 -36.38 31.54 -51.98
N GLY A 200 -35.11 31.82 -52.33
CA GLY A 200 -34.73 32.98 -53.14
C GLY A 200 -35.42 33.02 -54.51
N ALA A 201 -35.57 31.87 -55.17
CA ALA A 201 -36.28 31.76 -56.45
C ALA A 201 -37.77 32.12 -56.37
N SER A 202 -38.44 31.94 -55.21
CA SER A 202 -39.85 32.32 -55.03
C SER A 202 -40.08 33.83 -54.86
N GLY A 203 -39.07 34.59 -54.41
CA GLY A 203 -39.18 36.04 -54.23
C GLY A 203 -39.08 36.84 -55.53
N ALA A 204 -38.36 36.30 -56.52
CA ALA A 204 -38.12 36.98 -57.80
C ALA A 204 -39.28 36.88 -58.82
N ALA A 205 -40.36 36.15 -58.49
CA ALA A 205 -41.50 35.94 -59.38
C ALA A 205 -42.69 36.87 -59.11
N ALA A 206 -42.55 37.86 -58.22
CA ALA A 206 -43.65 38.68 -57.70
C ALA A 206 -43.65 40.15 -58.16
N GLU A 207 -42.62 40.62 -58.88
CA GLU A 207 -42.52 42.01 -59.35
C GLU A 207 -42.23 42.08 -60.86
N GLY A 208 -43.23 42.43 -61.67
CA GLY A 208 -43.02 42.79 -63.07
C GLY A 208 -44.20 42.62 -64.03
N GLU A 209 -45.10 43.61 -64.08
CA GLU A 209 -45.57 44.17 -65.37
C GLU A 209 -46.28 45.52 -65.17
N PRO A 210 -45.86 46.61 -65.86
CA PRO A 210 -46.59 47.87 -65.92
C PRO A 210 -47.50 47.95 -67.17
N GLY A 211 -48.75 48.38 -67.00
CA GLY A 211 -49.72 48.51 -68.10
C GLY A 211 -49.45 49.70 -69.04
N ASP A 212 -49.59 49.45 -70.35
CA ASP A 212 -49.35 50.35 -71.48
C ASP A 212 -50.51 51.36 -71.74
N PRO A 213 -50.26 52.66 -72.07
CA PRO A 213 -51.33 53.64 -72.29
C PRO A 213 -51.58 54.06 -73.75
N SER A 214 -52.78 53.79 -74.28
CA SER A 214 -53.35 54.43 -75.49
C SER A 214 -54.88 54.16 -75.56
N THR A 215 -55.79 55.01 -76.08
CA THR A 215 -55.71 56.38 -76.64
C THR A 215 -57.09 57.09 -76.67
N SER A 216 -57.05 58.44 -76.68
CA SER A 216 -57.89 59.40 -77.45
C SER A 216 -59.38 59.71 -77.14
N THR A 217 -59.64 61.04 -77.01
CA THR A 217 -60.80 61.87 -77.51
C THR A 217 -62.21 61.59 -76.97
N GLU A 218 -63.11 62.56 -76.66
CA GLU A 218 -63.13 64.04 -76.58
C GLU A 218 -64.42 64.46 -75.78
N GLY A 219 -64.84 65.72 -75.53
CA GLY A 219 -64.33 67.07 -75.86
C GLY A 219 -65.49 68.11 -75.80
N GLY A 220 -65.28 69.33 -75.26
CA GLY A 220 -66.29 70.42 -75.28
C GLY A 220 -66.28 71.40 -74.09
N GLY A 221 -66.06 72.70 -74.37
CA GLY A 221 -66.31 73.84 -73.46
C GLY A 221 -67.66 74.52 -73.76
N PRO A 222 -67.83 75.86 -73.62
CA PRO A 222 -66.86 76.89 -73.22
C PRO A 222 -66.94 77.31 -71.73
#